data_AF-A0A6N6MNT6-F1
#
_entry.id   AF-A0A6N6MNT6-F1
#
_cell.length_a   1.000
_cell.length_b   1.000
_cell.length_c   1.000
_cell.angle_alpha   90.00
_cell.angle_beta   90.00
_cell.angle_gamma   90.00
#
_symmetry.space_group_name_H-M   'P 1'
#
loop_
_entity.id
_entity.type
_entity.pdbx_description
1 polymer ?
#
loop_
_entity_poly.entity_id
_entity_poly.type
_entity_poly.pdbx_seq_one_letter_code
_entity_poly.pdbx_strand_id
1 'polypeptide(L)'
;MRHSDGQRPRCLIPFDRREGLTTSEAAERANRTERTIRMWCRDHDIGRHVAGGPWLVSKVALAMFLNGDAAALRAYLAGDRRSPAVAGYFAAEGLSDLVERWQTQAA
;
A
#
# COMPACT_ATOMS: atom_id res chain seq x y z
N MET A 1 -12.74 17.12 7.15
CA MET A 1 -11.33 17.27 7.60
C MET A 1 -10.46 17.27 6.36
N ARG A 2 -9.85 18.41 6.02
CA ARG A 2 -8.88 18.53 4.92
C ARG A 2 -7.50 18.38 5.53
N HIS A 3 -6.73 17.37 5.12
CA HIS A 3 -5.35 17.24 5.57
C HIS A 3 -4.51 18.33 4.91
N SER A 4 -3.96 19.22 5.75
CA SER A 4 -3.03 20.28 5.38
C SER A 4 -1.64 19.68 5.21
N ASP A 5 -1.34 19.24 3.99
CA ASP A 5 -0.05 19.36 3.29
C ASP A 5 -0.24 18.71 1.92
N GLY A 6 0.08 19.40 0.84
CA GLY A 6 -0.22 19.02 -0.55
C GLY A 6 0.48 17.74 -1.07
N GLN A 7 0.94 16.85 -0.19
CA GLN A 7 1.60 15.61 -0.52
C GLN A 7 0.56 14.54 -0.86
N ARG A 8 0.54 14.10 -2.13
CA ARG A 8 -0.30 12.98 -2.55
C ARG A 8 0.13 11.68 -1.85
N PRO A 9 -0.81 10.82 -1.45
CA PRO A 9 -0.49 9.51 -0.88
C PRO A 9 0.47 8.71 -1.79
N ARG A 10 1.52 8.15 -1.21
CA ARG A 10 2.58 7.42 -1.93
C ARG A 10 2.31 5.93 -2.04
N CYS A 11 1.05 5.54 -2.23
CA CYS A 11 0.68 4.15 -2.43
C CYS A 11 1.27 3.58 -3.73
N LEU A 12 1.89 2.39 -3.65
CA LEU A 12 2.63 1.76 -4.75
C LEU A 12 3.71 2.67 -5.35
N ILE A 13 4.35 3.50 -4.51
CA ILE A 13 5.47 4.38 -4.86
C ILE A 13 6.57 4.16 -3.81
N PRO A 14 7.78 3.71 -4.19
CA PRO A 14 8.16 3.24 -5.54
C PRO A 14 7.29 2.06 -6.02
N PHE A 15 7.13 1.92 -7.33
CA PHE A 15 6.32 0.84 -7.90
C PHE A 15 7.15 -0.43 -8.05
N ASP A 16 6.73 -1.51 -7.43
CA ASP A 16 7.13 -2.87 -7.77
C ASP A 16 5.88 -3.73 -7.99
N ARG A 17 5.86 -4.48 -9.09
CA ARG A 17 4.69 -5.29 -9.46
C ARG A 17 4.38 -6.36 -8.40
N ARG A 18 5.38 -6.84 -7.67
CA ARG A 18 5.18 -7.86 -6.62
C ARG A 18 4.35 -7.34 -5.45
N GLU A 19 4.27 -6.02 -5.24
CA GLU A 19 3.43 -5.40 -4.21
C GLU A 19 1.97 -5.22 -4.65
N GLY A 20 1.73 -5.07 -5.95
CA GLY A 20 0.41 -4.77 -6.51
C GLY A 20 -0.46 -6.00 -6.72
N LEU A 21 -1.68 -5.96 -6.18
CA LEU A 21 -2.77 -6.90 -6.45
C LEU A 21 -3.81 -6.26 -7.37
N THR A 22 -4.47 -7.06 -8.19
CA THR A 22 -5.73 -6.70 -8.82
C THR A 22 -6.84 -6.58 -7.78
N THR A 23 -7.96 -5.93 -8.14
CA THR A 23 -9.12 -5.84 -7.24
C THR A 23 -9.73 -7.20 -6.91
N SER A 24 -9.66 -8.17 -7.82
CA SER A 24 -10.11 -9.56 -7.59
C SER A 24 -9.23 -10.26 -6.56
N GLU A 25 -7.91 -10.24 -6.73
CA GLU A 25 -6.98 -10.87 -5.77
C GLU A 25 -7.09 -10.24 -4.37
N ALA A 26 -7.25 -8.92 -4.30
CA ALA A 26 -7.49 -8.22 -3.04
C ALA A 26 -8.85 -8.59 -2.40
N ALA A 27 -9.88 -8.80 -3.22
CA ALA A 27 -11.21 -9.19 -2.79
C ALA A 27 -11.21 -10.60 -2.17
N GLU A 28 -10.59 -11.55 -2.85
CA GLU A 28 -10.37 -12.91 -2.35
C GLU A 28 -9.61 -12.88 -1.02
N ARG A 29 -8.50 -12.15 -0.97
CA ARG A 29 -7.65 -12.06 0.21
C ARG A 29 -8.36 -11.43 1.42
N ALA A 30 -9.18 -10.42 1.21
CA ALA A 30 -9.93 -9.75 2.27
C ALA A 30 -11.26 -10.44 2.61
N ASN A 31 -11.64 -11.50 1.86
CA ASN A 31 -12.98 -12.09 1.88
C ASN A 31 -14.07 -11.00 1.74
N ARG A 32 -13.94 -10.17 0.70
CA ARG A 32 -14.85 -9.05 0.37
C ARG A 32 -15.17 -9.05 -1.10
N THR A 33 -16.11 -8.20 -1.50
CA THR A 33 -16.41 -7.98 -2.92
C THR A 33 -15.41 -7.02 -3.54
N GLU A 34 -15.16 -7.14 -4.85
CA GLU A 34 -14.36 -6.14 -5.58
C GLU A 34 -14.90 -4.72 -5.44
N ARG A 35 -16.23 -4.57 -5.33
CA ARG A 35 -16.86 -3.26 -5.06
C ARG A 35 -16.37 -2.68 -3.75
N THR A 36 -16.32 -3.49 -2.68
CA THR A 36 -15.81 -3.08 -1.37
C THR A 36 -14.33 -2.68 -1.47
N ILE A 37 -13.51 -3.46 -2.17
CA ILE A 37 -12.09 -3.13 -2.37
C ILE A 37 -11.93 -1.78 -3.08
N ARG A 38 -12.69 -1.52 -4.15
CA ARG A 38 -12.65 -0.24 -4.86
C ARG A 38 -13.06 0.94 -3.98
N MET A 39 -14.08 0.76 -3.13
CA MET A 39 -14.46 1.77 -2.14
C MET A 39 -13.32 2.03 -1.15
N TRP A 40 -12.69 0.98 -0.61
CA TRP A 40 -11.55 1.14 0.29
C TRP A 40 -10.36 1.82 -0.35
N CYS A 41 -10.06 1.53 -1.61
CA CYS A 41 -8.98 2.21 -2.31
C CYS A 41 -9.24 3.71 -2.47
N ARG A 42 -10.49 4.11 -2.69
CA ARG A 42 -10.89 5.52 -2.77
C ARG A 42 -10.87 6.20 -1.39
N ASP A 43 -11.32 5.50 -0.35
CA ASP A 43 -11.57 6.08 0.96
C ASP A 43 -10.33 6.05 1.89
N HIS A 44 -9.38 5.14 1.62
CA HIS A 44 -8.19 4.90 2.45
C HIS A 44 -6.86 4.93 1.68
N ASP A 45 -6.88 5.29 0.39
CA ASP A 45 -5.68 5.42 -0.45
C ASP A 45 -4.80 4.15 -0.55
N ILE A 46 -5.38 2.96 -0.32
CA ILE A 46 -4.67 1.66 -0.35
C ILE A 46 -4.47 1.08 -1.77
N GLY A 47 -4.81 1.85 -2.80
CA GLY A 47 -4.56 1.48 -4.19
C GLY A 47 -4.58 2.68 -5.12
N ARG A 48 -4.10 2.49 -6.36
CA ARG A 48 -4.10 3.53 -7.39
C ARG A 48 -4.14 2.96 -8.79
N HIS A 49 -4.52 3.80 -9.76
CA HIS A 49 -4.27 3.55 -11.18
C HIS A 49 -2.78 3.72 -11.49
N VAL A 50 -2.16 2.67 -12.01
CA VAL A 50 -0.75 2.71 -12.42
C VAL A 50 -0.69 2.95 -13.93
N ALA A 51 -0.12 4.09 -14.34
CA ALA A 51 0.12 4.46 -15.74
C ALA A 51 -1.12 4.38 -16.67
N GLY A 52 -2.32 4.70 -16.16
CA GLY A 52 -3.58 4.58 -16.92
C GLY A 52 -4.11 3.16 -17.06
N GLY A 53 -3.44 2.17 -16.45
CA GLY A 53 -3.85 0.78 -16.39
C GLY A 53 -4.89 0.48 -15.31
N PRO A 54 -5.14 -0.82 -15.04
CA PRO A 54 -6.12 -1.24 -14.05
C PRO A 54 -5.78 -0.73 -12.65
N TRP A 55 -6.80 -0.68 -11.79
CA TRP A 55 -6.61 -0.34 -10.39
C TRP A 55 -5.79 -1.43 -9.70
N LEU A 56 -4.65 -1.06 -9.13
CA LEU A 56 -3.85 -1.95 -8.31
C LEU A 56 -3.95 -1.57 -6.84
N VAL A 57 -4.01 -2.59 -5.99
CA VAL A 57 -4.09 -2.49 -4.53
C VAL A 57 -2.73 -2.90 -3.97
N SER A 58 -2.15 -2.10 -3.06
CA SER A 58 -0.95 -2.56 -2.34
C SER A 58 -1.37 -3.64 -1.35
N LYS A 59 -0.80 -4.85 -1.47
CA LYS A 59 -1.05 -5.90 -0.47
C LYS A 59 -0.54 -5.53 0.92
N VAL A 60 0.54 -4.74 0.98
CA VAL A 60 1.09 -4.21 2.24
C VAL A 60 0.10 -3.23 2.87
N ALA A 61 -0.40 -2.26 2.11
CA ALA A 61 -1.38 -1.29 2.61
C ALA A 61 -2.71 -1.97 2.98
N LEU A 62 -3.14 -2.97 2.21
CA LEU A 62 -4.32 -3.77 2.51
C LEU A 62 -4.15 -4.54 3.83
N ALA A 63 -3.00 -5.15 4.08
CA ALA A 63 -2.72 -5.85 5.34
C ALA A 63 -2.75 -4.89 6.54
N MET A 64 -2.14 -3.71 6.42
CA MET A 64 -2.20 -2.67 7.47
C MET A 64 -3.64 -2.24 7.76
N PHE A 65 -4.42 -2.02 6.71
CA PHE A 65 -5.82 -1.64 6.82
C PHE A 65 -6.66 -2.73 7.50
N LEU A 66 -6.50 -3.99 7.10
CA LEU A 66 -7.22 -5.13 7.68
C LEU A 66 -6.85 -5.37 9.15
N ASN A 67 -5.59 -5.10 9.54
CA ASN A 67 -5.14 -5.18 10.93
C ASN A 67 -5.53 -3.95 11.78
N GLY A 68 -6.16 -2.93 11.19
CA GLY A 68 -6.51 -1.69 11.89
C GLY A 68 -5.30 -0.83 12.26
N ASP A 69 -4.13 -1.06 11.66
CA ASP A 69 -2.90 -0.35 11.95
C ASP A 69 -2.83 0.98 11.17
N ALA A 70 -3.61 1.95 11.63
CA ALA A 70 -3.69 3.27 11.02
C ALA A 70 -2.36 4.03 11.09
N ALA A 71 -1.51 3.73 12.08
CA ALA A 71 -0.21 4.38 12.23
C ALA A 71 0.77 3.91 11.15
N ALA A 72 0.89 2.59 10.94
CA ALA A 72 1.70 2.02 9.87
C ALA A 72 1.17 2.43 8.50
N LEU A 73 -0.16 2.40 8.30
CA LEU A 73 -0.76 2.82 7.04
C LEU A 73 -0.43 4.29 6.71
N ARG A 74 -0.55 5.19 7.68
CA ARG A 74 -0.20 6.61 7.47
C ARG A 74 1.29 6.78 7.16
N ALA A 75 2.18 6.08 7.85
CA ALA A 75 3.61 6.11 7.56
C ALA A 75 3.88 5.61 6.12
N TYR A 76 3.24 4.51 5.72
CA TYR A 76 3.31 4.02 4.36
C TYR A 76 2.80 5.05 3.34
N LEU A 77 1.65 5.67 3.56
CA LEU A 77 1.11 6.67 2.62
C LEU A 77 1.96 7.95 2.58
N ALA A 78 2.70 8.28 3.65
CA ALA A 78 3.69 9.36 3.67
C ALA A 78 4.98 9.03 2.88
N GLY A 79 5.16 7.77 2.48
CA GLY A 79 6.34 7.28 1.75
C GLY A 79 7.42 6.66 2.64
N ASP A 80 7.16 6.49 3.93
CA ASP A 80 8.06 5.74 4.80
C ASP A 80 7.93 4.25 4.51
N ARG A 81 9.04 3.63 4.11
CA ARG A 81 9.17 2.18 3.87
C ARG A 81 10.11 1.52 4.87
N ARG A 82 10.77 2.32 5.71
CA ARG A 82 11.92 1.90 6.50
C ARG A 82 11.59 1.74 7.97
N SER A 83 10.56 2.44 8.47
CA SER A 83 10.16 2.26 9.87
C SER A 83 9.86 0.78 10.14
N PRO A 84 10.24 0.28 11.33
CA PRO A 84 9.97 -1.12 11.70
C PRO A 84 8.49 -1.51 11.55
N ALA A 85 7.59 -0.55 11.83
CA ALA A 85 6.16 -0.73 11.65
C ALA A 85 5.78 -1.05 10.20
N VAL A 86 6.33 -0.33 9.21
CA VAL A 86 6.05 -0.59 7.79
C VAL A 86 6.84 -1.79 7.26
N ALA A 87 8.13 -1.86 7.59
CA ALA A 87 9.02 -2.93 7.13
C ALA A 87 8.54 -4.32 7.59
N GLY A 88 7.95 -4.42 8.79
CA GLY A 88 7.34 -5.66 9.28
C GLY A 88 6.25 -6.20 8.36
N TYR A 89 5.41 -5.33 7.80
CA TYR A 89 4.39 -5.76 6.82
C TYR A 89 5.03 -6.15 5.48
N PHE A 90 6.05 -5.44 5.00
CA PHE A 90 6.79 -5.89 3.81
C PHE A 90 7.37 -7.29 4.01
N ALA A 91 7.94 -7.58 5.19
CA ALA A 91 8.46 -8.90 5.50
C ALA A 91 7.37 -9.98 5.56
N ALA A 92 6.24 -9.69 6.20
CA ALA A 92 5.10 -10.61 6.25
C ALA A 92 4.53 -10.93 4.85
N GLU A 93 4.63 -9.98 3.93
CA GLU A 93 4.22 -10.14 2.52
C GLU A 93 5.30 -10.76 1.61
N GLY A 94 6.45 -11.13 2.17
CA GLY A 94 7.58 -11.71 1.42
C GLY A 94 8.30 -10.71 0.53
N LEU A 95 8.35 -9.44 0.94
CA LEU A 95 8.89 -8.30 0.17
C LEU A 95 10.00 -7.54 0.91
N SER A 96 10.68 -8.16 1.87
CA SER A 96 11.76 -7.50 2.63
C SER A 96 12.87 -6.94 1.73
N ASP A 97 13.19 -7.65 0.64
CA ASP A 97 14.21 -7.27 -0.33
C ASP A 97 13.92 -5.92 -1.02
N LEU A 98 12.63 -5.55 -1.15
CA LEU A 98 12.23 -4.26 -1.70
C LEU A 98 12.65 -3.11 -0.79
N VAL A 99 12.44 -3.27 0.52
CA VAL A 99 12.77 -2.26 1.51
C VAL A 99 14.28 -2.02 1.52
N GLU A 100 15.08 -3.10 1.50
CA GLU A 100 16.54 -3.05 1.42
C GLU A 100 17.03 -2.36 0.14
N ARG A 101 16.47 -2.73 -1.02
CA ARG A 101 16.83 -2.13 -2.31
C ARG A 101 16.58 -0.62 -2.33
N TRP A 102 15.44 -0.18 -1.82
CA TRP A 102 15.10 1.25 -1.80
C TRP A 102 15.89 2.04 -0.75
N GLN A 103 16.42 1.39 0.29
CA GLN A 103 17.37 2.00 1.21
C GLN A 103 18.69 2.32 0.50
N THR A 104 19.22 1.37 -0.29
CA THR A 104 20.51 1.53 -0.98
C THR A 104 20.46 2.55 -2.12
N GLN A 105 19.31 2.72 -2.79
CA GLN A 105 19.17 3.68 -3.90
C GLN A 105 18.98 5.14 -3.47
N ALA A 106 18.77 5.40 -2.17
CA ALA A 106 18.56 6.74 -1.62
C ALA A 106 19.80 7.33 -0.91
N ALA A 107 20.93 6.61 -0.95
CA ALA A 107 22.25 7.01 -0.44
C ALA A 107 23.17 7.39 -1.60
#